data_AF-A0A667WQD7-F1
#
_entry.id   AF-A0A667WQD7-F1
#
_cell.length_a   1.000
_cell.length_b   1.000
_cell.length_c   1.000
_cell.angle_alpha   90.00
_cell.angle_beta   90.00
_cell.angle_gamma   90.00
#
_symmetry.space_group_name_H-M   'P 1'
#
loop_
_entity.id
_entity.type
_entity.pdbx_description
1 polymer ?
#
loop_
_entity_poly.entity_id
_entity_poly.type
_entity_poly.pdbx_seq_one_letter_code
_entity_poly.pdbx_strand_id
1 'polypeptide(L)'
;METWPGSTVGERGLVLHSDTGGVVHSTRAAGSSPVSLLPPRSAVLQDPAGGPEVPAVPPRELLLQQVLHGRGGRCRRQRDVRLQTLKRLQRVLEELVFTEREYVRSLGYILTHYHPLLERPDIPQDLRGKRGVIFGNLEKLYDFHSHYFLPELEACQREPGMVARCFLRHRESFGLYALYSKNKPQSDALILHRRHDIFKRKQQELGDMMDLSSYLLRPIQRISKYSLLLQDMLTLAGSCRAEIQAAAELVRFQMRHGNDLLTMDAIQDCDVNLKEQGQLIRQDEFTVFFRKKKCVRRVFLFEDLILFSKTKRTDIGNDVYVYKQSFKTCDIGMTHNSGMSGLCFEIWFRRRKSEDTYTLRASSMEVKKAWTTDLERILWDQATHSRELRLQERVFMGMDRKPFMDIQPSEAAICDRAVNCVLPGRSKQPDTIHFTPHQLRFGIHSLRCL
;
A
#
# COMPACT_ATOMS: atom_id res chain seq x y z
N MET A 1 -11.24 52.36 27.99
CA MET A 1 -10.02 52.23 28.82
C MET A 1 -9.93 50.78 29.28
N GLU A 2 -8.74 50.32 29.65
CA GLU A 2 -8.30 48.92 29.90
C GLU A 2 -7.66 48.22 28.68
N THR A 3 -6.66 47.38 28.97
CA THR A 3 -5.39 47.44 28.23
C THR A 3 -4.50 46.19 28.30
N TRP A 4 -4.06 45.73 27.11
CA TRP A 4 -2.89 44.85 26.85
C TRP A 4 -2.95 43.41 27.42
N PRO A 5 -2.05 42.47 26.99
CA PRO A 5 -1.14 42.49 25.83
C PRO A 5 -1.46 41.40 24.77
N GLY A 6 -0.77 41.44 23.62
CA GLY A 6 -0.91 40.44 22.55
C GLY A 6 0.12 39.29 22.59
N SER A 7 0.11 38.44 21.56
CA SER A 7 1.19 37.46 21.29
C SER A 7 1.29 37.12 19.81
N THR A 8 2.49 37.28 19.24
CA THR A 8 2.82 36.86 17.87
C THR A 8 3.34 35.44 17.83
N VAL A 9 2.57 34.52 17.24
CA VAL A 9 3.03 33.22 16.71
C VAL A 9 2.23 32.97 15.43
N GLY A 10 2.79 32.57 14.30
CA GLY A 10 4.17 32.17 14.00
C GLY A 10 4.14 30.96 13.08
N GLU A 11 4.21 31.18 11.78
CA GLU A 11 4.02 30.14 10.76
C GLU A 11 5.00 28.97 10.91
N ARG A 12 4.48 27.73 10.84
CA ARG A 12 5.27 26.52 10.62
C ARG A 12 4.52 25.58 9.68
N GLY A 13 4.94 25.52 8.43
CA GLY A 13 4.53 24.44 7.52
C GLY A 13 5.13 23.11 7.99
N LEU A 14 4.34 22.03 7.98
CA LEU A 14 4.87 20.69 8.25
C LEU A 14 5.66 20.17 7.04
N VAL A 15 6.98 20.37 7.07
CA VAL A 15 7.91 19.59 6.26
C VAL A 15 8.37 18.40 7.10
N LEU A 16 7.99 17.18 6.69
CA LEU A 16 8.42 15.95 7.34
C LEU A 16 9.81 15.55 6.83
N HIS A 17 10.86 15.90 7.58
CA HIS A 17 12.19 15.32 7.39
C HIS A 17 12.45 14.20 8.41
N SER A 18 13.17 13.17 7.96
CA SER A 18 13.58 12.01 8.75
C SER A 18 14.93 12.25 9.45
N ASP A 19 14.99 12.06 10.76
CA ASP A 19 16.24 12.15 11.51
C ASP A 19 17.20 10.99 11.20
N THR A 20 18.48 11.32 11.01
CA THR A 20 19.61 10.39 11.06
C THR A 20 20.60 10.91 12.11
N GLY A 21 20.90 10.09 13.13
CA GLY A 21 21.61 10.54 14.33
C GLY A 21 23.10 10.85 14.16
N GLY A 22 23.66 11.54 15.15
CA GLY A 22 25.09 11.82 15.31
C GLY A 22 25.57 11.56 16.74
N VAL A 23 26.83 11.20 16.91
CA VAL A 23 27.43 10.72 18.18
C VAL A 23 28.56 11.65 18.62
N VAL A 24 28.62 11.99 19.93
CA VAL A 24 29.84 12.43 20.63
C VAL A 24 29.84 11.86 22.08
N HIS A 25 31.03 11.60 22.63
CA HIS A 25 31.28 10.96 23.94
C HIS A 25 31.32 11.95 25.14
N SER A 26 31.24 11.44 26.39
CA SER A 26 32.41 11.49 27.30
C SER A 26 32.35 10.59 28.56
N THR A 27 33.48 9.94 28.87
CA THR A 27 34.06 9.51 30.19
C THR A 27 33.18 9.16 31.42
N ARG A 28 33.21 7.93 32.00
CA ARG A 28 34.27 7.25 32.85
C ARG A 28 34.17 7.67 34.35
N ALA A 29 34.22 6.82 35.40
CA ALA A 29 34.60 5.40 35.63
C ALA A 29 33.47 4.63 36.37
N ALA A 30 33.57 3.42 36.98
CA ALA A 30 34.66 2.44 37.23
C ALA A 30 34.16 0.98 36.88
N GLY A 31 34.44 -0.19 37.50
CA GLY A 31 35.15 -0.65 38.73
C GLY A 31 34.17 -1.21 39.79
N SER A 32 34.36 -2.37 40.46
CA SER A 32 35.42 -3.41 40.46
C SER A 32 34.85 -4.86 40.26
N SER A 33 35.59 -5.92 40.62
CA SER A 33 35.51 -7.31 40.09
C SER A 33 35.95 -8.36 41.16
N PRO A 34 35.97 -9.71 40.96
CA PRO A 34 35.18 -10.62 40.08
C PRO A 34 34.87 -12.06 40.69
N VAL A 35 34.23 -12.94 39.88
CA VAL A 35 34.54 -14.41 39.68
C VAL A 35 34.33 -15.50 40.79
N SER A 36 33.27 -16.31 40.56
CA SER A 36 33.27 -17.80 40.37
C SER A 36 33.23 -18.88 41.49
N LEU A 37 32.44 -19.92 41.16
CA LEU A 37 32.54 -21.39 41.40
C LEU A 37 32.03 -22.07 42.70
N LEU A 38 31.45 -23.25 42.46
CA LEU A 38 30.91 -24.30 43.37
C LEU A 38 31.93 -25.48 43.46
N PRO A 39 31.70 -26.63 44.15
CA PRO A 39 30.63 -27.08 45.08
C PRO A 39 31.27 -27.51 46.43
N PRO A 40 30.94 -28.65 47.12
CA PRO A 40 29.68 -29.37 47.36
C PRO A 40 29.34 -29.48 48.88
N ARG A 41 28.24 -30.16 49.24
CA ARG A 41 28.06 -30.77 50.59
C ARG A 41 27.41 -32.15 50.54
N SER A 42 27.72 -32.95 51.57
CA SER A 42 27.55 -34.41 51.62
C SER A 42 26.26 -34.87 52.27
N ALA A 43 25.87 -36.12 52.01
CA ALA A 43 24.82 -36.83 52.74
C ALA A 43 25.39 -37.67 53.90
N VAL A 44 24.61 -37.84 54.97
CA VAL A 44 24.76 -38.86 56.03
C VAL A 44 23.35 -39.36 56.39
N LEU A 45 23.24 -40.61 56.85
CA LEU A 45 21.99 -41.39 56.97
C LEU A 45 21.42 -41.46 58.40
N GLN A 46 20.09 -41.60 58.48
CA GLN A 46 19.29 -42.45 59.41
C GLN A 46 19.34 -42.12 60.93
N ASP A 47 18.23 -41.80 61.62
CA ASP A 47 16.95 -42.53 61.90
C ASP A 47 17.00 -43.30 63.25
N PRO A 48 15.87 -43.64 63.93
CA PRO A 48 14.45 -43.45 63.56
C PRO A 48 13.53 -42.88 64.69
N ALA A 49 12.21 -42.89 64.40
CA ALA A 49 11.05 -43.04 65.30
C ALA A 49 10.50 -41.79 66.05
N GLY A 50 9.25 -41.42 65.77
CA GLY A 50 8.57 -40.34 66.53
C GLY A 50 7.21 -39.80 66.06
N GLY A 51 6.35 -40.55 65.35
CA GLY A 51 4.94 -40.17 65.11
C GLY A 51 4.64 -39.07 64.06
N PRO A 52 3.61 -39.23 63.20
CA PRO A 52 3.23 -38.21 62.23
C PRO A 52 2.10 -37.28 62.75
N GLU A 53 2.44 -36.05 63.14
CA GLU A 53 1.44 -34.97 63.17
C GLU A 53 1.08 -34.57 61.73
N VAL A 54 -0.21 -34.53 61.41
CA VAL A 54 -0.71 -34.26 60.05
C VAL A 54 -0.85 -32.75 59.85
N PRO A 55 -0.13 -32.11 58.90
CA PRO A 55 -0.39 -30.73 58.52
C PRO A 55 -1.80 -30.62 57.95
N ALA A 56 -2.64 -29.78 58.56
CA ALA A 56 -4.04 -29.65 58.19
C ALA A 56 -4.21 -29.23 56.72
N VAL A 57 -4.62 -30.18 55.88
CA VAL A 57 -4.96 -29.91 54.48
C VAL A 57 -6.16 -28.97 54.45
N PRO A 58 -6.08 -27.79 53.80
CA PRO A 58 -7.22 -26.88 53.73
C PRO A 58 -8.39 -27.58 53.02
N PRO A 59 -9.65 -27.42 53.49
CA PRO A 59 -10.80 -28.07 52.90
C PRO A 59 -10.86 -27.92 51.38
N ARG A 60 -11.18 -29.01 50.65
CA ARG A 60 -11.23 -29.03 49.17
C ARG A 60 -12.13 -27.94 48.59
N GLU A 61 -13.10 -27.47 49.36
CA GLU A 61 -13.98 -26.35 49.05
C GLU A 61 -13.23 -25.03 48.83
N LEU A 62 -12.18 -24.72 49.61
CA LEU A 62 -11.40 -23.48 49.45
C LEU A 62 -10.66 -23.44 48.10
N LEU A 63 -10.08 -24.56 47.65
CA LEU A 63 -9.43 -24.66 46.34
C LEU A 63 -10.45 -24.55 45.20
N LEU A 64 -11.60 -25.20 45.31
CA LEU A 64 -12.71 -25.04 44.36
C LEU A 64 -13.20 -23.59 44.32
N GLN A 65 -13.36 -22.95 45.48
CA GLN A 65 -13.84 -21.58 45.59
C GLN A 65 -12.84 -20.59 44.97
N GLN A 66 -11.53 -20.77 45.15
CA GLN A 66 -10.51 -19.97 44.47
C GLN A 66 -10.52 -20.17 42.93
N VAL A 67 -10.67 -21.41 42.45
CA VAL A 67 -10.74 -21.69 41.00
C VAL A 67 -12.02 -21.11 40.37
N LEU A 68 -13.16 -21.18 41.06
CA LEU A 68 -14.43 -20.62 40.62
C LEU A 68 -14.39 -19.08 40.60
N HIS A 69 -13.89 -18.43 41.66
CA HIS A 69 -13.72 -16.97 41.69
C HIS A 69 -12.69 -16.48 40.66
N GLY A 70 -11.59 -17.20 40.46
CA GLY A 70 -10.57 -16.89 39.46
C GLY A 70 -11.09 -16.97 38.02
N ARG A 71 -11.86 -18.02 37.69
CA ARG A 71 -12.53 -18.16 36.38
C ARG A 71 -13.61 -17.08 36.18
N GLY A 72 -14.42 -16.81 37.21
CA GLY A 72 -15.42 -15.75 37.18
C GLY A 72 -14.81 -14.37 36.93
N GLY A 73 -13.76 -14.00 37.66
CA GLY A 73 -13.05 -12.73 37.51
C GLY A 73 -12.40 -12.55 36.14
N ARG A 74 -11.74 -13.58 35.60
CA ARG A 74 -11.13 -13.52 34.25
C ARG A 74 -12.21 -13.40 33.16
N CYS A 75 -13.31 -14.14 33.28
CA CYS A 75 -14.44 -14.04 32.33
C CYS A 75 -15.12 -12.66 32.38
N ARG A 76 -15.35 -12.11 33.59
CA ARG A 76 -15.96 -10.78 33.78
C ARG A 76 -15.10 -9.68 33.14
N ARG A 77 -13.81 -9.60 33.48
CA ARG A 77 -12.86 -8.64 32.87
C ARG A 77 -12.84 -8.72 31.34
N GLN A 78 -12.93 -9.92 30.75
CA GLN A 78 -12.90 -10.08 29.30
C GLN A 78 -14.24 -9.67 28.62
N ARG A 79 -15.38 -9.76 29.32
CA ARG A 79 -16.64 -9.14 28.89
C ARG A 79 -16.56 -7.61 28.99
N ASP A 80 -16.02 -7.08 30.09
CA ASP A 80 -15.89 -5.64 30.32
C ASP A 80 -15.02 -4.98 29.23
N VAL A 81 -13.87 -5.59 28.88
CA VAL A 81 -13.03 -5.13 27.76
C VAL A 81 -13.79 -5.18 26.43
N ARG A 82 -14.50 -6.27 26.13
CA ARG A 82 -15.29 -6.38 24.88
C ARG A 82 -16.40 -5.33 24.78
N LEU A 83 -17.07 -5.03 25.90
CA LEU A 83 -18.07 -3.95 25.99
C LEU A 83 -17.44 -2.56 25.83
N GLN A 84 -16.23 -2.34 26.35
CA GLN A 84 -15.48 -1.10 26.13
C GLN A 84 -15.06 -0.94 24.66
N THR A 85 -14.57 -2.01 24.01
CA THR A 85 -14.24 -1.99 22.57
C THR A 85 -15.46 -1.66 21.71
N LEU A 86 -16.62 -2.28 21.98
CA LEU A 86 -17.87 -1.97 21.27
C LEU A 86 -18.31 -0.50 21.49
N LYS A 87 -18.22 0.01 22.73
CA LYS A 87 -18.51 1.43 23.03
C LYS A 87 -17.54 2.40 22.35
N ARG A 88 -16.27 2.04 22.19
CA ARG A 88 -15.30 2.84 21.42
C ARG A 88 -15.62 2.83 19.93
N LEU A 89 -15.93 1.66 19.36
CA LEU A 89 -16.27 1.52 17.95
C LEU A 89 -17.54 2.30 17.60
N GLN A 90 -18.56 2.21 18.45
CA GLN A 90 -19.80 2.98 18.30
C GLN A 90 -19.55 4.50 18.27
N ARG A 91 -18.64 5.02 19.11
CA ARG A 91 -18.24 6.45 19.07
C ARG A 91 -17.54 6.84 17.77
N VAL A 92 -16.70 5.97 17.20
CA VAL A 92 -16.04 6.22 15.90
C VAL A 92 -17.07 6.26 14.75
N LEU A 93 -18.11 5.42 14.81
CA LEU A 93 -19.23 5.47 13.86
C LEU A 93 -20.09 6.73 14.04
N GLU A 94 -20.37 7.12 15.28
CA GLU A 94 -21.07 8.38 15.60
C GLU A 94 -20.28 9.61 15.14
N GLU A 95 -18.97 9.64 15.35
CA GLU A 95 -18.09 10.72 14.88
C GLU A 95 -18.03 10.76 13.35
N LEU A 96 -17.95 9.60 12.67
CA LEU A 96 -17.97 9.52 11.20
C LEU A 96 -19.22 10.20 10.62
N VAL A 97 -20.41 9.82 11.10
CA VAL A 97 -21.69 10.35 10.61
C VAL A 97 -21.91 11.80 11.04
N PHE A 98 -21.56 12.18 12.28
CA PHE A 98 -21.64 13.56 12.72
C PHE A 98 -20.77 14.48 11.85
N THR A 99 -19.49 14.12 11.68
CA THR A 99 -18.57 14.92 10.85
C THR A 99 -18.86 14.84 9.35
N GLU A 100 -19.69 13.90 8.89
CA GLU A 100 -20.22 13.86 7.52
C GLU A 100 -21.26 14.96 7.30
N ARG A 101 -22.22 15.11 8.23
CA ARG A 101 -23.23 16.18 8.19
C ARG A 101 -22.58 17.56 8.17
N GLU A 102 -21.55 17.76 9.00
CA GLU A 102 -20.77 19.00 9.03
C GLU A 102 -20.00 19.25 7.71
N TYR A 103 -19.48 18.20 7.08
CA TYR A 103 -18.80 18.29 5.79
C TYR A 103 -19.78 18.65 4.66
N VAL A 104 -20.89 17.92 4.52
CA VAL A 104 -21.93 18.18 3.51
C VAL A 104 -22.49 19.59 3.66
N ARG A 105 -22.81 20.03 4.89
CA ARG A 105 -23.31 21.39 5.13
C ARG A 105 -22.27 22.45 4.74
N SER A 106 -20.99 22.22 5.03
CA SER A 106 -19.93 23.15 4.66
C SER A 106 -19.62 23.16 3.16
N LEU A 107 -19.80 22.06 2.44
CA LEU A 107 -19.71 22.05 0.97
C LEU A 107 -20.87 22.87 0.38
N GLY A 108 -22.10 22.61 0.82
CA GLY A 108 -23.29 23.38 0.43
C GLY A 108 -23.12 24.87 0.69
N TYR A 109 -22.58 25.25 1.85
CA TYR A 109 -22.29 26.66 2.18
C TYR A 109 -21.40 27.37 1.14
N ILE A 110 -20.35 26.70 0.64
CA ILE A 110 -19.46 27.25 -0.40
C ILE A 110 -20.23 27.42 -1.72
N LEU A 111 -21.04 26.43 -2.09
CA LEU A 111 -21.85 26.44 -3.31
C LEU A 111 -23.02 27.44 -3.26
N THR A 112 -23.57 27.73 -2.08
CA THR A 112 -24.61 28.77 -1.92
C THR A 112 -24.02 30.19 -1.94
N HIS A 113 -22.89 30.44 -1.27
CA HIS A 113 -22.44 31.81 -0.99
C HIS A 113 -21.25 32.29 -1.82
N TYR A 114 -20.33 31.40 -2.20
CA TYR A 114 -19.10 31.76 -2.93
C TYR A 114 -19.15 31.36 -4.41
N HIS A 115 -19.82 30.27 -4.77
CA HIS A 115 -19.93 29.84 -6.17
C HIS A 115 -20.65 30.87 -7.09
N PRO A 116 -21.79 31.47 -6.70
CA PRO A 116 -22.47 32.48 -7.53
C PRO A 116 -21.69 33.79 -7.69
N LEU A 117 -20.68 34.05 -6.83
CA LEU A 117 -19.80 35.21 -6.95
C LEU A 117 -19.08 35.23 -8.31
N LEU A 118 -18.84 34.06 -8.91
CA LEU A 118 -18.14 33.92 -10.20
C LEU A 118 -19.06 34.05 -11.43
N GLU A 119 -20.36 34.23 -11.22
CA GLU A 119 -21.39 34.32 -12.26
C GLU A 119 -21.93 35.74 -12.43
N ARG A 120 -21.52 36.67 -11.54
CA ARG A 120 -21.88 38.09 -11.59
C ARG A 120 -21.21 38.81 -12.78
N PRO A 121 -21.88 39.80 -13.40
CA PRO A 121 -21.32 40.54 -14.54
C PRO A 121 -20.13 41.45 -14.16
N ASP A 122 -20.03 41.86 -12.89
CA ASP A 122 -18.96 42.74 -12.36
C ASP A 122 -17.68 41.99 -11.97
N ILE A 123 -17.56 40.70 -12.28
CA ILE A 123 -16.35 39.93 -11.99
C ILE A 123 -15.14 40.40 -12.84
N PRO A 124 -13.95 40.59 -12.20
CA PRO A 124 -12.68 40.78 -12.87
C PRO A 124 -12.38 39.79 -14.01
N GLN A 125 -11.73 40.30 -15.06
CA GLN A 125 -11.53 39.61 -16.33
C GLN A 125 -10.61 38.38 -16.24
N ASP A 126 -9.67 38.37 -15.29
CA ASP A 126 -8.76 37.27 -14.98
C ASP A 126 -9.47 36.07 -14.33
N LEU A 127 -10.51 36.33 -13.52
CA LEU A 127 -11.33 35.33 -12.85
C LEU A 127 -12.54 34.87 -13.68
N ARG A 128 -12.94 35.65 -14.69
CA ARG A 128 -14.07 35.34 -15.59
C ARG A 128 -13.88 33.98 -16.28
N GLY A 129 -14.86 33.09 -16.14
CA GLY A 129 -14.80 31.73 -16.67
C GLY A 129 -13.86 30.76 -15.91
N LYS A 130 -13.14 31.20 -14.88
CA LYS A 130 -12.26 30.35 -14.06
C LYS A 130 -12.96 29.57 -12.96
N ARG A 131 -14.30 29.50 -12.97
CA ARG A 131 -15.15 28.79 -11.99
C ARG A 131 -14.66 27.35 -11.73
N GLY A 132 -14.39 26.61 -12.81
CA GLY A 132 -13.87 25.24 -12.75
C GLY A 132 -12.41 25.11 -12.29
N VAL A 133 -11.62 26.19 -12.24
CA VAL A 133 -10.26 26.17 -11.66
C VAL A 133 -10.31 26.48 -10.16
N ILE A 134 -11.16 27.42 -9.75
CA ILE A 134 -11.31 27.84 -8.35
C ILE A 134 -12.05 26.77 -7.53
N PHE A 135 -13.14 26.22 -8.06
CA PHE A 135 -13.93 25.19 -7.37
C PHE A 135 -13.62 23.76 -7.83
N GLY A 136 -12.84 23.55 -8.90
CA GLY A 136 -12.58 22.20 -9.42
C GLY A 136 -13.88 21.45 -9.70
N ASN A 137 -14.00 20.26 -9.10
CA ASN A 137 -15.20 19.41 -9.10
C ASN A 137 -15.94 19.40 -7.74
N LEU A 138 -15.90 20.50 -6.97
CA LEU A 138 -16.55 20.59 -5.64
C LEU A 138 -18.05 20.30 -5.68
N GLU A 139 -18.74 20.73 -6.73
CA GLU A 139 -20.16 20.47 -7.00
C GLU A 139 -20.44 18.95 -7.03
N LYS A 140 -19.70 18.19 -7.84
CA LYS A 140 -19.82 16.73 -7.92
C LYS A 140 -19.47 16.01 -6.61
N LEU A 141 -18.54 16.58 -5.82
CA LEU A 141 -18.25 16.07 -4.47
C LEU A 141 -19.42 16.33 -3.52
N TYR A 142 -20.03 17.52 -3.56
CA TYR A 142 -21.23 17.81 -2.79
C TYR A 142 -22.36 16.86 -3.17
N ASP A 143 -22.68 16.71 -4.46
CA ASP A 143 -23.78 15.87 -4.93
C ASP A 143 -23.63 14.40 -4.52
N PHE A 144 -22.41 13.85 -4.63
CA PHE A 144 -22.10 12.50 -4.15
C PHE A 144 -22.33 12.38 -2.63
N HIS A 145 -21.81 13.33 -1.86
CA HIS A 145 -21.86 13.26 -0.41
C HIS A 145 -23.26 13.55 0.16
N SER A 146 -24.04 14.45 -0.44
CA SER A 146 -25.38 14.83 0.00
C SER A 146 -26.47 13.82 -0.37
N HIS A 147 -26.48 13.34 -1.62
CA HIS A 147 -27.58 12.49 -2.11
C HIS A 147 -27.36 10.99 -1.88
N TYR A 148 -26.11 10.53 -1.74
CA TYR A 148 -25.78 9.10 -1.66
C TYR A 148 -25.02 8.74 -0.38
N PHE A 149 -23.84 9.34 -0.15
CA PHE A 149 -22.93 8.85 0.88
C PHE A 149 -23.41 9.12 2.31
N LEU A 150 -23.89 10.33 2.61
CA LEU A 150 -24.45 10.66 3.92
C LEU A 150 -25.70 9.82 4.24
N PRO A 151 -26.74 9.74 3.39
CA PRO A 151 -27.91 8.91 3.66
C PRO A 151 -27.59 7.43 3.90
N GLU A 152 -26.66 6.84 3.13
CA GLU A 152 -26.22 5.46 3.38
C GLU A 152 -25.47 5.32 4.71
N LEU A 153 -24.56 6.24 5.05
CA LEU A 153 -23.85 6.24 6.33
C LEU A 153 -24.78 6.41 7.54
N GLU A 154 -25.82 7.22 7.43
CA GLU A 154 -26.86 7.36 8.46
C GLU A 154 -27.65 6.05 8.64
N ALA A 155 -28.06 5.42 7.53
CA ALA A 155 -28.78 4.15 7.56
C ALA A 155 -27.95 3.02 8.19
N CYS A 156 -26.63 2.96 7.94
CA CYS A 156 -25.76 1.92 8.50
C CYS A 156 -24.98 2.32 9.77
N GLN A 157 -25.30 3.43 10.44
CA GLN A 157 -24.54 3.98 11.58
C GLN A 157 -24.28 3.00 12.73
N ARG A 158 -25.07 1.94 12.87
CA ARG A 158 -24.94 0.90 13.93
C ARG A 158 -24.13 -0.32 13.52
N GLU A 159 -23.71 -0.44 12.26
CA GLU A 159 -23.10 -1.65 11.69
C GLU A 159 -21.75 -1.35 11.00
N PRO A 160 -20.60 -1.63 11.65
CA PRO A 160 -19.29 -1.25 11.14
C PRO A 160 -18.90 -1.95 9.83
N GLY A 161 -19.39 -3.18 9.61
CA GLY A 161 -19.19 -3.90 8.34
C GLY A 161 -20.00 -3.29 7.19
N MET A 162 -21.20 -2.78 7.46
CA MET A 162 -22.03 -2.10 6.45
C MET A 162 -21.47 -0.71 6.11
N VAL A 163 -20.95 0.03 7.09
CA VAL A 163 -20.18 1.26 6.86
C VAL A 163 -18.98 1.01 5.92
N ALA A 164 -18.19 -0.03 6.18
CA ALA A 164 -17.07 -0.38 5.30
C ALA A 164 -17.51 -0.77 3.87
N ARG A 165 -18.65 -1.46 3.74
CA ARG A 165 -19.25 -1.80 2.44
C ARG A 165 -19.79 -0.57 1.69
N CYS A 166 -20.27 0.47 2.40
CA CYS A 166 -20.64 1.75 1.80
C CYS A 166 -19.42 2.44 1.13
N PHE A 167 -18.27 2.52 1.81
CA PHE A 167 -17.03 3.00 1.18
C PHE A 167 -16.66 2.20 -0.07
N LEU A 168 -16.73 0.87 0.00
CA LEU A 168 -16.35 -0.01 -1.11
C LEU A 168 -17.30 0.07 -2.31
N ARG A 169 -18.61 0.25 -2.07
CA ARG A 169 -19.65 0.50 -3.10
C ARG A 169 -19.34 1.77 -3.88
N HIS A 170 -18.95 2.84 -3.20
CA HIS A 170 -18.71 4.16 -3.79
C HIS A 170 -17.27 4.40 -4.26
N ARG A 171 -16.52 3.33 -4.56
CA ARG A 171 -15.11 3.34 -5.00
C ARG A 171 -14.81 4.35 -6.11
N GLU A 172 -15.69 4.42 -7.11
CA GLU A 172 -15.54 5.31 -8.28
C GLU A 172 -15.81 6.77 -7.90
N SER A 173 -16.87 7.02 -7.12
CA SER A 173 -17.20 8.34 -6.57
C SER A 173 -16.07 8.92 -5.71
N PHE A 174 -15.37 8.07 -4.95
CA PHE A 174 -14.16 8.48 -4.21
C PHE A 174 -12.99 8.90 -5.12
N GLY A 175 -12.99 8.57 -6.42
CA GLY A 175 -12.07 9.08 -7.43
C GLY A 175 -12.19 10.59 -7.66
N LEU A 176 -13.32 11.21 -7.31
CA LEU A 176 -13.51 12.66 -7.35
C LEU A 176 -12.49 13.40 -6.46
N TYR A 177 -12.00 12.79 -5.39
CA TYR A 177 -10.97 13.40 -4.53
C TYR A 177 -9.60 13.50 -5.20
N ALA A 178 -9.23 12.54 -6.06
CA ALA A 178 -7.96 12.60 -6.80
C ALA A 178 -7.98 13.75 -7.81
N LEU A 179 -9.10 13.95 -8.51
CA LEU A 179 -9.32 15.09 -9.42
C LEU A 179 -9.31 16.43 -8.68
N TYR A 180 -9.96 16.50 -7.51
CA TYR A 180 -9.99 17.72 -6.70
C TYR A 180 -8.60 18.08 -6.17
N SER A 181 -7.85 17.09 -5.66
CA SER A 181 -6.48 17.27 -5.17
C SER A 181 -5.53 17.71 -6.29
N LYS A 182 -5.68 17.17 -7.51
CA LYS A 182 -4.94 17.62 -8.69
C LYS A 182 -5.20 19.08 -9.04
N ASN A 183 -6.45 19.55 -8.93
CA ASN A 183 -6.82 20.93 -9.21
C ASN A 183 -6.41 21.91 -8.09
N LYS A 184 -6.32 21.45 -6.82
CA LYS A 184 -6.12 22.33 -5.64
C LYS A 184 -4.93 23.31 -5.76
N PRO A 185 -3.74 22.94 -6.26
CA PRO A 185 -2.64 23.89 -6.47
C PRO A 185 -2.96 24.99 -7.48
N GLN A 186 -3.79 24.71 -8.50
CA GLN A 186 -4.20 25.69 -9.51
C GLN A 186 -5.25 26.67 -8.96
N SER A 187 -6.20 26.15 -8.17
CA SER A 187 -7.09 26.96 -7.33
C SER A 187 -6.29 27.90 -6.43
N ASP A 188 -5.35 27.36 -5.65
CA ASP A 188 -4.60 28.14 -4.66
C ASP A 188 -3.70 29.18 -5.31
N ALA A 189 -3.02 28.86 -6.42
CA ALA A 189 -2.24 29.83 -7.17
C ALA A 189 -3.10 31.00 -7.70
N LEU A 190 -4.32 30.72 -8.17
CA LEU A 190 -5.26 31.72 -8.69
C LEU A 190 -5.90 32.58 -7.59
N ILE A 191 -6.17 32.00 -6.41
CA ILE A 191 -6.67 32.76 -5.24
C ILE A 191 -5.52 33.52 -4.54
N LEU A 192 -4.26 33.09 -4.70
CA LEU A 192 -3.09 33.74 -4.09
C LEU A 192 -2.50 34.86 -4.96
N HIS A 193 -2.66 34.83 -6.29
CA HIS A 193 -2.33 35.93 -7.21
C HIS A 193 -3.33 37.11 -7.07
N ARG A 194 -3.49 37.65 -5.86
CA ARG A 194 -4.49 38.66 -5.52
C ARG A 194 -4.13 40.03 -6.10
N ARG A 195 -4.84 40.43 -7.16
CA ARG A 195 -5.10 41.86 -7.49
C ARG A 195 -6.52 42.31 -7.10
N HIS A 196 -7.39 41.40 -6.67
CA HIS A 196 -8.81 41.66 -6.49
C HIS A 196 -9.35 41.14 -5.14
N ASP A 197 -9.91 42.04 -4.33
CA ASP A 197 -10.42 41.72 -2.99
C ASP A 197 -11.81 41.05 -2.98
N ILE A 198 -12.36 40.59 -4.12
CA ILE A 198 -13.76 40.13 -4.20
C ILE A 198 -14.11 39.04 -3.16
N PHE A 199 -13.19 38.09 -2.93
CA PHE A 199 -13.36 37.03 -1.94
C PHE A 199 -13.27 37.56 -0.50
N LYS A 200 -12.41 38.55 -0.23
CA LYS A 200 -12.34 39.20 1.10
C LYS A 200 -13.59 40.02 1.39
N ARG A 201 -14.11 40.75 0.39
CA ARG A 201 -15.37 41.49 0.51
C ARG A 201 -16.54 40.55 0.79
N LYS A 202 -16.62 39.41 0.07
CA LYS A 202 -17.65 38.40 0.33
C LYS A 202 -17.46 37.74 1.71
N GLN A 203 -16.23 37.48 2.14
CA GLN A 203 -15.93 36.99 3.49
C GLN A 203 -16.43 37.98 4.56
N GLN A 204 -16.18 39.28 4.39
CA GLN A 204 -16.65 40.34 5.29
C GLN A 204 -18.18 40.47 5.28
N GLU A 205 -18.81 40.40 4.11
CA GLU A 205 -20.27 40.42 3.93
C GLU A 205 -20.97 39.25 4.66
N LEU A 206 -20.35 38.08 4.69
CA LEU A 206 -20.84 36.87 5.36
C LEU A 206 -20.46 36.78 6.85
N GLY A 207 -19.59 37.66 7.35
CA GLY A 207 -19.01 37.54 8.70
C GLY A 207 -18.09 36.32 8.88
N ASP A 208 -17.48 35.83 7.79
CA ASP A 208 -16.75 34.56 7.76
C ASP A 208 -15.40 34.64 8.50
N MET A 209 -15.25 33.82 9.55
CA MET A 209 -14.02 33.71 10.36
C MET A 209 -12.83 33.06 9.63
N MET A 210 -13.04 32.53 8.42
CA MET A 210 -12.02 31.86 7.59
C MET A 210 -12.13 32.29 6.13
N ASP A 211 -11.02 32.28 5.40
CA ASP A 211 -11.01 32.67 4.00
C ASP A 211 -11.43 31.51 3.06
N LEU A 212 -11.72 31.85 1.80
CA LEU A 212 -12.16 30.86 0.81
C LEU A 212 -11.14 29.73 0.61
N SER A 213 -9.84 30.00 0.62
CA SER A 213 -8.80 28.97 0.49
C SER A 213 -8.85 27.93 1.62
N SER A 214 -9.17 28.37 2.83
CA SER A 214 -9.39 27.53 4.01
C SER A 214 -10.64 26.65 3.85
N TYR A 215 -11.74 27.22 3.36
CA TYR A 215 -12.95 26.45 3.01
C TYR A 215 -12.70 25.40 1.92
N LEU A 216 -11.95 25.74 0.87
CA LEU A 216 -11.60 24.84 -0.22
C LEU A 216 -10.60 23.74 0.17
N LEU A 217 -9.98 23.80 1.36
CA LEU A 217 -9.13 22.72 1.88
C LEU A 217 -9.95 21.56 2.48
N ARG A 218 -11.25 21.76 2.76
CA ARG A 218 -12.10 20.78 3.46
C ARG A 218 -12.20 19.40 2.78
N PRO A 219 -12.25 19.24 1.44
CA PRO A 219 -12.20 17.90 0.83
C PRO A 219 -10.89 17.14 1.10
N ILE A 220 -9.74 17.85 1.06
CA ILE A 220 -8.42 17.25 1.36
C ILE A 220 -8.35 16.80 2.83
N GLN A 221 -8.96 17.59 3.73
CA GLN A 221 -9.12 17.22 5.15
C GLN A 221 -10.09 16.04 5.33
N ARG A 222 -11.20 15.97 4.58
CA ARG A 222 -12.21 14.91 4.72
C ARG A 222 -11.69 13.54 4.30
N ILE A 223 -11.03 13.43 3.15
CA ILE A 223 -10.42 12.15 2.71
C ILE A 223 -9.36 11.67 3.71
N SER A 224 -8.60 12.61 4.30
CA SER A 224 -7.66 12.33 5.39
C SER A 224 -8.36 11.84 6.66
N LYS A 225 -9.51 12.44 7.03
CA LYS A 225 -10.28 12.06 8.21
C LYS A 225 -10.93 10.68 8.07
N TYR A 226 -11.41 10.29 6.88
CA TYR A 226 -11.87 8.91 6.63
C TYR A 226 -10.74 7.90 6.85
N SER A 227 -9.53 8.21 6.39
CA SER A 227 -8.36 7.33 6.58
C SER A 227 -8.12 7.05 8.06
N LEU A 228 -8.13 8.09 8.90
CA LEU A 228 -8.00 7.96 10.36
C LEU A 228 -9.14 7.16 10.99
N LEU A 229 -10.40 7.53 10.73
CA LEU A 229 -11.57 6.84 11.29
C LEU A 229 -11.62 5.35 10.90
N LEU A 230 -11.23 5.01 9.67
CA LEU A 230 -11.13 3.61 9.22
C LEU A 230 -9.94 2.87 9.84
N GLN A 231 -8.83 3.55 10.17
CA GLN A 231 -7.75 2.95 10.98
C GLN A 231 -8.25 2.65 12.40
N ASP A 232 -8.93 3.61 13.03
CA ASP A 232 -9.48 3.46 14.38
C ASP A 232 -10.49 2.30 14.43
N MET A 233 -11.41 2.23 13.46
CA MET A 233 -12.29 1.08 13.26
C MET A 233 -11.50 -0.23 13.12
N LEU A 234 -10.41 -0.26 12.35
CA LEU A 234 -9.60 -1.46 12.11
C LEU A 234 -8.85 -1.95 13.37
N THR A 235 -8.48 -1.04 14.29
CA THR A 235 -7.91 -1.43 15.60
C THR A 235 -8.95 -2.06 16.54
N LEU A 236 -10.23 -1.70 16.37
CA LEU A 236 -11.34 -2.17 17.20
C LEU A 236 -12.13 -3.33 16.55
N ALA A 237 -11.86 -3.64 15.28
CA ALA A 237 -12.61 -4.61 14.47
C ALA A 237 -12.31 -6.08 14.82
N GLY A 238 -13.38 -6.84 15.06
CA GLY A 238 -13.38 -8.30 15.13
C GLY A 238 -13.61 -8.94 13.76
N SER A 239 -14.84 -9.38 13.49
CA SER A 239 -15.20 -10.14 12.28
C SER A 239 -15.11 -9.34 10.98
N CYS A 240 -15.53 -8.07 10.97
CA CYS A 240 -15.59 -7.22 9.75
C CYS A 240 -14.22 -6.63 9.34
N ARG A 241 -13.12 -7.23 9.79
CA ARG A 241 -11.75 -6.68 9.64
C ARG A 241 -11.33 -6.57 8.18
N ALA A 242 -11.76 -7.50 7.33
CA ALA A 242 -11.41 -7.53 5.90
C ALA A 242 -12.05 -6.37 5.14
N GLU A 243 -13.35 -6.13 5.28
CA GLU A 243 -14.02 -5.01 4.60
C GLU A 243 -13.50 -3.65 5.08
N ILE A 244 -13.28 -3.50 6.40
CA ILE A 244 -12.73 -2.26 6.98
C ILE A 244 -11.31 -2.00 6.46
N GLN A 245 -10.47 -3.04 6.33
CA GLN A 245 -9.14 -2.92 5.75
C GLN A 245 -9.21 -2.49 4.27
N ALA A 246 -10.04 -3.15 3.45
CA ALA A 246 -10.20 -2.81 2.04
C ALA A 246 -10.76 -1.39 1.82
N ALA A 247 -11.67 -0.93 2.69
CA ALA A 247 -12.15 0.46 2.70
C ALA A 247 -11.03 1.45 3.08
N ALA A 248 -10.21 1.13 4.09
CA ALA A 248 -9.06 1.95 4.48
C ALA A 248 -7.99 2.00 3.39
N GLU A 249 -7.79 0.91 2.64
CA GLU A 249 -6.88 0.85 1.48
C GLU A 249 -7.39 1.68 0.31
N LEU A 250 -8.68 1.61 0.00
CA LEU A 250 -9.36 2.48 -0.99
C LEU A 250 -9.15 3.98 -0.66
N VAL A 251 -9.39 4.39 0.58
CA VAL A 251 -9.19 5.80 0.97
C VAL A 251 -7.71 6.20 0.88
N ARG A 252 -6.77 5.36 1.36
CA ARG A 252 -5.32 5.62 1.25
C ARG A 252 -4.79 5.55 -0.20
N PHE A 253 -5.50 4.90 -1.13
CA PHE A 253 -5.26 5.02 -2.58
C PHE A 253 -5.62 6.43 -3.04
N GLN A 254 -6.86 6.89 -2.80
CA GLN A 254 -7.35 8.15 -3.37
C GLN A 254 -6.61 9.39 -2.80
N MET A 255 -6.15 9.32 -1.54
CA MET A 255 -5.28 10.34 -0.94
C MET A 255 -3.95 10.53 -1.69
N ARG A 256 -3.40 9.45 -2.28
CA ARG A 256 -2.14 9.49 -3.04
C ARG A 256 -2.37 9.79 -4.52
N HIS A 257 -3.44 9.24 -5.08
CA HIS A 257 -3.71 9.26 -6.52
C HIS A 257 -3.76 10.67 -7.12
N GLY A 258 -4.21 11.68 -6.39
CA GLY A 258 -4.13 13.09 -6.86
C GLY A 258 -2.69 13.59 -7.07
N ASN A 259 -1.75 13.19 -6.20
CA ASN A 259 -0.33 13.52 -6.33
C ASN A 259 0.35 12.67 -7.42
N ASP A 260 -0.10 11.43 -7.59
CA ASP A 260 0.34 10.55 -8.68
C ASP A 260 -0.06 11.13 -10.05
N LEU A 261 -1.29 11.65 -10.19
CA LEU A 261 -1.75 12.33 -11.40
C LEU A 261 -1.04 13.66 -11.67
N LEU A 262 -0.63 14.42 -10.64
CA LEU A 262 0.24 15.59 -10.80
C LEU A 262 1.66 15.19 -11.23
N THR A 263 2.16 14.07 -10.72
CA THR A 263 3.46 13.51 -11.11
C THR A 263 3.45 13.03 -12.57
N MET A 264 2.37 12.39 -13.02
CA MET A 264 2.20 11.94 -14.40
C MET A 264 2.18 13.10 -15.39
N ASP A 265 1.50 14.21 -15.06
CA ASP A 265 1.50 15.44 -15.88
C ASP A 265 2.89 16.11 -15.96
N ALA A 266 3.78 15.86 -14.98
CA ALA A 266 5.15 16.35 -14.99
C ALA A 266 6.12 15.49 -15.83
N ILE A 267 5.66 14.37 -16.41
CA ILE A 267 6.46 13.54 -17.34
C ILE A 267 6.38 14.13 -18.74
N GLN A 268 7.55 14.44 -19.31
CA GLN A 268 7.70 15.11 -20.61
C GLN A 268 8.35 14.18 -21.65
N ASP A 269 8.10 14.46 -22.93
CA ASP A 269 8.66 13.74 -24.09
C ASP A 269 8.36 12.22 -24.13
N CYS A 270 7.27 11.77 -23.50
CA CYS A 270 6.90 10.35 -23.46
C CYS A 270 6.03 9.95 -24.66
N ASP A 271 6.40 8.83 -25.29
CA ASP A 271 5.74 8.21 -26.45
C ASP A 271 4.64 7.20 -26.06
N VAL A 272 4.48 6.90 -24.77
CA VAL A 272 3.52 5.93 -24.24
C VAL A 272 2.34 6.64 -23.56
N ASN A 273 1.10 6.22 -23.87
CA ASN A 273 -0.08 6.69 -23.15
C ASN A 273 -0.10 6.14 -21.71
N LEU A 274 0.43 6.93 -20.77
CA LEU A 274 0.55 6.55 -19.35
C LEU A 274 -0.79 6.21 -18.66
N LYS A 275 -1.94 6.61 -19.23
CA LYS A 275 -3.27 6.29 -18.70
C LYS A 275 -3.70 4.84 -18.98
N GLU A 276 -3.03 4.16 -19.91
CA GLU A 276 -3.30 2.78 -20.34
C GLU A 276 -2.25 1.79 -19.80
N GLN A 277 -1.49 2.18 -18.77
CA GLN A 277 -0.40 1.36 -18.19
C GLN A 277 -0.71 0.87 -16.77
N GLY A 278 -1.98 0.97 -16.36
CA GLY A 278 -2.44 0.75 -15.00
C GLY A 278 -2.06 1.88 -14.03
N GLN A 279 -2.25 1.64 -12.74
CA GLN A 279 -1.94 2.58 -11.66
C GLN A 279 -0.43 2.86 -11.58
N LEU A 280 -0.04 4.12 -11.32
CA LEU A 280 1.29 4.41 -10.77
C LEU A 280 1.38 3.87 -9.35
N ILE A 281 2.29 2.92 -9.11
CA ILE A 281 2.50 2.26 -7.81
C ILE A 281 3.62 2.94 -7.02
N ARG A 282 4.74 3.28 -7.67
CA ARG A 282 5.92 3.93 -7.04
C ARG A 282 6.65 4.90 -7.97
N GLN A 283 7.35 5.85 -7.36
CA GLN A 283 8.32 6.71 -8.03
C GLN A 283 9.49 7.05 -7.09
N ASP A 284 10.72 6.71 -7.49
CA ASP A 284 11.92 6.93 -6.67
C ASP A 284 13.13 7.22 -7.58
N GLU A 285 14.19 7.82 -7.01
CA GLU A 285 15.44 8.05 -7.73
C GLU A 285 16.46 6.93 -7.46
N PHE A 286 17.00 6.37 -8.54
CA PHE A 286 17.96 5.28 -8.50
C PHE A 286 19.26 5.66 -9.20
N THR A 287 20.38 5.16 -8.67
CA THR A 287 21.59 5.02 -9.49
C THR A 287 21.45 3.73 -10.30
N VAL A 288 21.21 3.89 -11.60
CA VAL A 288 21.01 2.80 -12.55
C VAL A 288 22.32 2.50 -13.26
N PHE A 289 22.74 1.25 -13.20
CA PHE A 289 23.86 0.71 -13.96
C PHE A 289 23.33 -0.15 -15.10
N PHE A 290 23.84 0.06 -16.30
CA PHE A 290 23.52 -0.73 -17.49
C PHE A 290 24.78 -0.96 -18.31
N ARG A 291 25.20 -2.22 -18.41
CA ARG A 291 26.52 -2.62 -18.97
C ARG A 291 27.63 -1.79 -18.30
N LYS A 292 28.43 -1.05 -19.07
CA LYS A 292 29.51 -0.16 -18.56
C LYS A 292 29.06 1.28 -18.23
N LYS A 293 27.77 1.60 -18.34
CA LYS A 293 27.23 2.95 -18.10
C LYS A 293 26.56 3.06 -16.72
N LYS A 294 26.92 4.09 -15.95
CA LYS A 294 26.26 4.50 -14.70
C LYS A 294 25.48 5.79 -14.96
N CYS A 295 24.24 5.88 -14.50
CA CYS A 295 23.46 7.12 -14.58
C CYS A 295 22.44 7.23 -13.44
N VAL A 296 22.04 8.45 -13.11
CA VAL A 296 20.92 8.69 -12.18
C VAL A 296 19.62 8.79 -13.00
N ARG A 297 18.54 8.15 -12.51
CA ARG A 297 17.22 8.17 -13.13
C ARG A 297 16.15 8.24 -12.05
N ARG A 298 15.12 9.07 -12.28
CA ARG A 298 13.81 8.87 -11.64
C ARG A 298 13.16 7.70 -12.35
N VAL A 299 12.70 6.71 -11.60
CA VAL A 299 12.06 5.50 -12.12
C VAL A 299 10.64 5.46 -11.60
N PHE A 300 9.70 5.18 -12.49
CA PHE A 300 8.26 5.09 -12.21
C PHE A 300 7.83 3.65 -12.46
N LEU A 301 7.16 3.05 -11.48
CA LEU A 301 6.58 1.71 -11.58
C LEU A 301 5.07 1.83 -11.68
N PHE A 302 4.53 1.51 -12.84
CA PHE A 302 3.12 1.26 -13.07
C PHE A 302 2.85 -0.26 -13.06
N GLU A 303 1.58 -0.67 -13.06
CA GLU A 303 1.21 -2.09 -13.10
C GLU A 303 1.72 -2.78 -14.38
N ASP A 304 1.54 -2.15 -15.55
CA ASP A 304 1.95 -2.71 -16.84
C ASP A 304 3.30 -2.17 -17.36
N LEU A 305 3.88 -1.13 -16.76
CA LEU A 305 5.05 -0.43 -17.31
C LEU A 305 6.06 -0.01 -16.23
N ILE A 306 7.35 -0.23 -16.47
CA ILE A 306 8.43 0.47 -15.76
C ILE A 306 9.06 1.52 -16.68
N LEU A 307 9.11 2.78 -16.22
CA LEU A 307 9.55 3.95 -17.00
C LEU A 307 10.74 4.64 -16.33
N PHE A 308 11.76 4.97 -17.12
CA PHE A 308 12.96 5.68 -16.68
C PHE A 308 12.97 7.08 -17.29
N SER A 309 13.17 8.10 -16.45
CA SER A 309 13.30 9.50 -16.86
C SER A 309 14.56 10.16 -16.29
N LYS A 310 14.88 11.35 -16.81
CA LYS A 310 15.85 12.27 -16.21
C LYS A 310 15.09 13.44 -15.59
N THR A 311 15.23 13.63 -14.28
CA THR A 311 14.81 14.84 -13.57
C THR A 311 15.49 16.07 -14.18
N LYS A 312 14.71 17.10 -14.50
CA LYS A 312 15.15 18.43 -14.93
C LYS A 312 14.36 19.45 -14.10
N ARG A 313 15.05 20.40 -13.48
CA ARG A 313 14.38 21.52 -12.82
C ARG A 313 14.00 22.60 -13.84
N THR A 314 12.82 23.16 -13.70
CA THR A 314 12.31 24.29 -14.50
C THR A 314 12.76 25.62 -13.93
N ASP A 315 12.67 26.68 -14.73
CA ASP A 315 13.04 28.05 -14.33
C ASP A 315 12.14 28.60 -13.21
N ILE A 316 10.94 28.01 -13.04
CA ILE A 316 9.97 28.27 -11.96
C ILE A 316 10.30 27.42 -10.70
N GLY A 317 11.39 26.66 -10.71
CA GLY A 317 11.87 25.87 -9.57
C GLY A 317 11.19 24.51 -9.36
N ASN A 318 10.19 24.15 -10.16
CA ASN A 318 9.51 22.85 -10.13
C ASN A 318 10.32 21.78 -10.91
N ASP A 319 10.28 20.52 -10.50
CA ASP A 319 10.89 19.41 -11.23
C ASP A 319 9.94 18.84 -12.30
N VAL A 320 10.51 18.53 -13.48
CA VAL A 320 9.87 17.80 -14.58
C VAL A 320 10.72 16.59 -14.98
N TYR A 321 10.07 15.58 -15.53
CA TYR A 321 10.63 14.24 -15.72
C TYR A 321 10.75 13.91 -17.20
N VAL A 322 11.90 14.24 -17.80
CA VAL A 322 12.14 14.03 -19.23
C VAL A 322 12.32 12.55 -19.51
N TYR A 323 11.38 11.94 -20.23
CA TYR A 323 11.36 10.52 -20.60
C TYR A 323 12.66 10.06 -21.28
N LYS A 324 13.07 8.81 -21.04
CA LYS A 324 14.26 8.23 -21.68
C LYS A 324 14.04 6.84 -22.27
N GLN A 325 13.25 6.00 -21.61
CA GLN A 325 12.91 4.64 -22.04
C GLN A 325 11.84 4.05 -21.10
N SER A 326 11.10 3.06 -21.57
CA SER A 326 10.20 2.25 -20.75
C SER A 326 10.17 0.80 -21.22
N PHE A 327 9.67 -0.10 -20.36
CA PHE A 327 9.52 -1.53 -20.63
C PHE A 327 8.21 -2.03 -20.03
N LYS A 328 7.52 -2.94 -20.72
CA LYS A 328 6.34 -3.61 -20.16
C LYS A 328 6.75 -4.55 -19.02
N THR A 329 5.98 -4.58 -17.94
CA THR A 329 6.29 -5.42 -16.76
C THR A 329 6.21 -6.92 -17.06
N CYS A 330 5.44 -7.32 -18.10
CA CYS A 330 5.34 -8.70 -18.55
C CYS A 330 6.62 -9.25 -19.20
N ASP A 331 7.49 -8.40 -19.75
CA ASP A 331 8.76 -8.82 -20.40
C ASP A 331 9.92 -8.97 -19.41
N ILE A 332 9.81 -8.40 -18.20
CA ILE A 332 10.88 -8.41 -17.20
C ILE A 332 10.80 -9.59 -16.23
N GLY A 333 11.95 -9.90 -15.64
CA GLY A 333 12.10 -10.61 -14.37
C GLY A 333 12.99 -9.78 -13.44
N MET A 334 13.03 -10.16 -12.16
CA MET A 334 13.78 -9.44 -11.13
C MET A 334 14.71 -10.38 -10.36
N THR A 335 15.83 -9.85 -9.87
CA THR A 335 16.69 -10.50 -8.88
C THR A 335 16.76 -9.61 -7.64
N HIS A 336 16.25 -10.09 -6.50
CA HIS A 336 16.04 -9.27 -5.30
C HIS A 336 17.33 -8.68 -4.72
N ASN A 337 18.46 -9.39 -4.76
CA ASN A 337 19.77 -8.92 -4.29
C ASN A 337 20.82 -9.06 -5.40
N SER A 338 21.57 -7.99 -5.66
CA SER A 338 22.69 -8.00 -6.60
C SER A 338 23.96 -7.34 -6.03
N GLY A 339 25.12 -7.94 -6.32
CA GLY A 339 26.42 -7.50 -5.79
C GLY A 339 26.55 -7.58 -4.27
N MET A 340 27.60 -6.93 -3.73
CA MET A 340 27.91 -6.94 -2.29
C MET A 340 27.12 -5.91 -1.46
N SER A 341 26.53 -4.90 -2.10
CA SER A 341 25.75 -3.88 -1.39
C SER A 341 24.27 -4.25 -1.34
N GLY A 342 23.76 -4.50 -0.13
CA GLY A 342 22.36 -4.91 0.10
C GLY A 342 21.28 -3.97 -0.47
N LEU A 343 21.64 -2.75 -0.88
CA LEU A 343 20.78 -1.73 -1.49
C LEU A 343 20.52 -1.89 -3.01
N CYS A 344 21.14 -2.87 -3.67
CA CYS A 344 20.95 -3.13 -5.10
C CYS A 344 19.97 -4.29 -5.36
N PHE A 345 19.14 -4.12 -6.39
CA PHE A 345 18.36 -5.18 -7.03
C PHE A 345 18.56 -5.10 -8.55
N GLU A 346 18.15 -6.14 -9.29
CA GLU A 346 18.32 -6.22 -10.74
C GLU A 346 17.02 -6.51 -11.47
N ILE A 347 16.89 -5.94 -12.66
CA ILE A 347 15.82 -6.19 -13.63
C ILE A 347 16.45 -6.72 -14.91
N TRP A 348 16.00 -7.89 -15.35
CA TRP A 348 16.45 -8.60 -16.55
C TRP A 348 15.26 -8.92 -17.45
N PHE A 349 15.49 -9.29 -18.71
CA PHE A 349 14.42 -9.53 -19.68
C PHE A 349 14.29 -11.01 -20.04
N ARG A 350 13.07 -11.55 -19.94
CA ARG A 350 12.75 -12.98 -20.13
C ARG A 350 13.11 -13.53 -21.53
N ARG A 351 13.35 -12.66 -22.51
CA ARG A 351 13.58 -12.98 -23.93
C ARG A 351 14.85 -12.34 -24.53
N ARG A 352 15.80 -11.85 -23.72
CA ARG A 352 17.05 -11.22 -24.20
C ARG A 352 18.30 -11.83 -23.56
N LYS A 353 19.48 -11.43 -24.07
CA LYS A 353 20.78 -11.80 -23.50
C LYS A 353 20.95 -11.18 -22.11
N SER A 354 21.72 -11.85 -21.24
CA SER A 354 22.06 -11.35 -19.90
C SER A 354 22.77 -9.99 -19.88
N GLU A 355 23.40 -9.60 -21.00
CA GLU A 355 24.00 -8.27 -21.23
C GLU A 355 22.98 -7.10 -21.22
N ASP A 356 21.68 -7.37 -21.24
CA ASP A 356 20.61 -6.37 -21.14
C ASP A 356 20.08 -6.19 -19.70
N THR A 357 20.79 -6.68 -18.68
CA THR A 357 20.40 -6.50 -17.26
C THR A 357 20.64 -5.07 -16.77
N TYR A 358 19.67 -4.53 -16.02
CA TYR A 358 19.73 -3.25 -15.32
C TYR A 358 19.89 -3.47 -13.82
N THR A 359 20.97 -2.95 -13.23
CA THR A 359 21.17 -2.95 -11.76
C THR A 359 20.70 -1.61 -11.20
N LEU A 360 19.70 -1.63 -10.32
CA LEU A 360 19.15 -0.44 -9.66
C LEU A 360 19.65 -0.39 -8.21
N ARG A 361 20.43 0.64 -7.88
CA ARG A 361 20.82 0.94 -6.50
C ARG A 361 19.88 1.97 -5.88
N ALA A 362 19.17 1.56 -4.83
CA ALA A 362 18.30 2.43 -4.04
C ALA A 362 19.08 3.40 -3.16
N SER A 363 18.39 4.44 -2.69
CA SER A 363 18.85 5.37 -1.65
C SER A 363 18.91 4.71 -0.27
N SER A 364 17.91 3.89 0.09
CA SER A 364 17.81 3.19 1.37
C SER A 364 17.32 1.74 1.23
N MET A 365 17.41 0.96 2.31
CA MET A 365 16.98 -0.45 2.33
C MET A 365 15.45 -0.57 2.27
N GLU A 366 14.74 0.42 2.82
CA GLU A 366 13.30 0.55 2.86
C GLU A 366 12.75 0.81 1.46
N VAL A 367 13.38 1.75 0.72
CA VAL A 367 13.05 2.03 -0.69
C VAL A 367 13.25 0.78 -1.53
N LYS A 368 14.42 0.11 -1.41
CA LYS A 368 14.65 -1.16 -2.11
C LYS A 368 13.56 -2.19 -1.78
N LYS A 369 13.34 -2.49 -0.50
CA LYS A 369 12.41 -3.54 -0.06
C LYS A 369 10.99 -3.27 -0.56
N ALA A 370 10.56 -2.01 -0.53
CA ALA A 370 9.26 -1.60 -1.01
C ALA A 370 9.11 -1.78 -2.54
N TRP A 371 10.18 -1.48 -3.31
CA TRP A 371 10.22 -1.73 -4.75
C TRP A 371 10.27 -3.22 -5.11
N THR A 372 11.11 -4.02 -4.44
CA THR A 372 11.20 -5.45 -4.72
C THR A 372 9.89 -6.18 -4.37
N THR A 373 9.24 -5.82 -3.26
CA THR A 373 7.95 -6.38 -2.86
C THR A 373 6.84 -6.09 -3.89
N ASP A 374 6.76 -4.87 -4.42
CA ASP A 374 5.75 -4.53 -5.43
C ASP A 374 6.06 -5.09 -6.82
N LEU A 375 7.34 -5.17 -7.22
CA LEU A 375 7.74 -5.88 -8.43
C LEU A 375 7.45 -7.37 -8.34
N GLU A 376 7.72 -8.01 -7.20
CA GLU A 376 7.36 -9.41 -6.96
C GLU A 376 5.85 -9.62 -7.06
N ARG A 377 5.03 -8.75 -6.45
CA ARG A 377 3.56 -8.78 -6.56
C ARG A 377 3.10 -8.76 -8.03
N ILE A 378 3.54 -7.77 -8.81
CA ILE A 378 3.20 -7.67 -10.25
C ILE A 378 3.60 -8.94 -11.01
N LEU A 379 4.80 -9.47 -10.76
CA LEU A 379 5.31 -10.67 -11.44
C LEU A 379 4.54 -11.95 -11.04
N TRP A 380 4.09 -12.05 -9.79
CA TRP A 380 3.23 -13.14 -9.29
C TRP A 380 1.79 -13.05 -9.82
N ASP A 381 1.21 -11.85 -9.85
CA ASP A 381 -0.12 -11.60 -10.39
C ASP A 381 -0.17 -11.95 -11.89
N GLN A 382 0.86 -11.55 -12.65
CA GLN A 382 1.03 -11.92 -14.07
C GLN A 382 1.26 -13.42 -14.28
N ALA A 383 2.06 -14.07 -13.43
CA ALA A 383 2.27 -15.52 -13.50
C ALA A 383 0.96 -16.29 -13.23
N THR A 384 0.18 -15.82 -12.27
CA THR A 384 -1.14 -16.37 -11.91
C THR A 384 -2.15 -16.16 -13.04
N HIS A 385 -2.24 -14.94 -13.59
CA HIS A 385 -3.13 -14.65 -14.72
C HIS A 385 -2.76 -15.44 -15.99
N SER A 386 -1.46 -15.55 -16.31
CA SER A 386 -0.99 -16.38 -17.44
C SER A 386 -1.25 -17.88 -17.23
N ARG A 387 -1.24 -18.36 -15.98
CA ARG A 387 -1.63 -19.74 -15.62
C ARG A 387 -3.14 -19.96 -15.77
N GLU A 388 -3.96 -18.97 -15.41
CA GLU A 388 -5.42 -19.05 -15.52
C GLU A 388 -5.89 -18.96 -16.97
N LEU A 389 -5.35 -18.04 -17.78
CA LEU A 389 -5.60 -17.98 -19.22
C LEU A 389 -5.27 -19.32 -19.89
N ARG A 390 -4.10 -19.90 -19.60
CA ARG A 390 -3.72 -21.24 -20.10
C ARG A 390 -4.57 -22.38 -19.55
N LEU A 391 -5.32 -22.20 -18.48
CA LEU A 391 -6.29 -23.17 -18.00
C LEU A 391 -7.60 -23.01 -18.78
N GLN A 392 -8.08 -21.77 -18.94
CA GLN A 392 -9.26 -21.41 -19.73
C GLN A 392 -9.11 -21.80 -21.21
N GLU A 393 -7.95 -21.55 -21.83
CA GLU A 393 -7.61 -21.98 -23.20
C GLU A 393 -7.74 -23.51 -23.36
N ARG A 394 -7.22 -24.29 -22.42
CA ARG A 394 -7.31 -25.77 -22.48
C ARG A 394 -8.73 -26.27 -22.28
N VAL A 395 -9.50 -25.67 -21.37
CA VAL A 395 -10.93 -25.98 -21.20
C VAL A 395 -11.71 -25.62 -22.47
N PHE A 396 -11.47 -24.46 -23.07
CA PHE A 396 -12.12 -24.01 -24.31
C PHE A 396 -11.76 -24.89 -25.52
N MET A 397 -10.53 -25.39 -25.59
CA MET A 397 -10.07 -26.36 -26.60
C MET A 397 -10.54 -27.81 -26.35
N GLY A 398 -11.44 -28.04 -25.38
CA GLY A 398 -11.95 -29.39 -25.06
C GLY A 398 -10.89 -30.34 -24.48
N MET A 399 -9.75 -29.82 -24.02
CA MET A 399 -8.68 -30.60 -23.39
C MET A 399 -9.03 -30.87 -21.92
N ASP A 400 -10.10 -31.64 -21.74
CA ASP A 400 -10.64 -31.99 -20.43
C ASP A 400 -9.59 -32.61 -19.50
N ARG A 401 -9.74 -32.36 -18.20
CA ARG A 401 -9.01 -33.10 -17.17
C ARG A 401 -9.60 -34.50 -17.04
N LYS A 402 -9.41 -35.34 -18.05
CA LYS A 402 -9.53 -36.80 -17.86
C LYS A 402 -8.52 -37.18 -16.77
N PRO A 403 -8.94 -37.68 -15.58
CA PRO A 403 -8.02 -38.49 -14.79
C PRO A 403 -7.56 -39.63 -15.70
N PHE A 404 -6.32 -40.05 -15.56
CA PHE A 404 -5.74 -41.11 -16.39
C PHE A 404 -6.62 -42.35 -16.27
N MET A 405 -7.44 -42.61 -17.29
CA MET A 405 -8.17 -43.86 -17.40
C MET A 405 -7.11 -44.91 -17.68
N ASP A 406 -6.78 -45.71 -16.67
CA ASP A 406 -5.84 -46.81 -16.82
C ASP A 406 -6.27 -47.64 -18.02
N ILE A 407 -5.40 -47.68 -19.03
CA ILE A 407 -5.55 -48.57 -20.18
C ILE A 407 -5.18 -49.96 -19.68
N GLN A 408 -6.11 -50.54 -18.90
CA GLN A 408 -6.16 -51.98 -18.63
C GLN A 408 -6.02 -52.69 -19.98
N PRO A 409 -5.01 -53.53 -20.18
CA PRO A 409 -4.83 -54.21 -21.45
C PRO A 409 -5.98 -55.19 -21.66
N SER A 410 -6.95 -54.78 -22.49
CA SER A 410 -8.04 -55.67 -22.91
C SER A 410 -7.45 -56.88 -23.64
N GLU A 411 -7.95 -58.08 -23.36
CA GLU A 411 -7.54 -59.31 -24.04
C GLU A 411 -7.88 -59.33 -25.54
N ALA A 412 -8.63 -58.32 -26.02
CA ALA A 412 -8.84 -58.04 -27.45
C ALA A 412 -7.71 -57.20 -28.08
N ALA A 413 -6.64 -56.88 -27.36
CA ALA A 413 -5.44 -56.25 -27.93
C ALA A 413 -4.82 -57.18 -28.99
N ILE A 414 -4.67 -56.67 -30.22
CA ILE A 414 -4.24 -57.47 -31.38
C ILE A 414 -2.76 -57.84 -31.23
N CYS A 415 -2.50 -58.98 -30.60
CA CYS A 415 -1.20 -59.62 -30.62
C CYS A 415 -0.83 -60.07 -32.04
N ASP A 416 0.45 -59.89 -32.35
CA ASP A 416 1.20 -60.50 -33.45
C ASP A 416 0.68 -60.30 -34.89
N ARG A 417 1.17 -59.23 -35.51
CA ARG A 417 1.66 -59.30 -36.90
C ARG A 417 3.10 -58.82 -36.98
N ALA A 418 4.03 -59.69 -36.60
CA ALA A 418 5.44 -59.55 -36.93
C ALA A 418 5.63 -59.47 -38.46
N VAL A 419 5.81 -58.26 -39.00
CA VAL A 419 6.15 -58.05 -40.41
C VAL A 419 7.63 -58.33 -40.60
N ASN A 420 7.95 -59.53 -41.08
CA ASN A 420 9.32 -59.96 -41.40
C ASN A 420 9.88 -59.22 -42.64
N CYS A 421 10.32 -57.98 -42.45
CA CYS A 421 11.08 -57.22 -43.44
C CYS A 421 12.51 -57.78 -43.58
N VAL A 422 12.68 -58.79 -44.43
CA VAL A 422 14.00 -59.33 -44.80
C VAL A 422 14.82 -58.27 -45.53
N LEU A 423 15.99 -57.92 -44.99
CA LEU A 423 16.96 -57.01 -45.61
C LEU A 423 18.09 -57.80 -46.29
N PRO A 424 18.24 -57.75 -47.63
CA PRO A 424 19.48 -58.10 -48.31
C PRO A 424 20.49 -56.96 -48.08
N GLY A 425 21.43 -57.16 -47.15
CA GLY A 425 22.30 -56.09 -46.67
C GLY A 425 23.46 -55.72 -47.62
N ARG A 426 24.09 -54.58 -47.33
CA ARG A 426 25.48 -54.31 -47.75
C ARG A 426 26.23 -53.51 -46.68
N SER A 427 27.50 -53.83 -46.53
CA SER A 427 28.39 -53.38 -45.44
C SER A 427 28.74 -51.89 -45.48
N LYS A 428 28.84 -51.27 -44.30
CA LYS A 428 30.12 -50.81 -43.70
C LYS A 428 29.89 -50.33 -42.25
N GLN A 429 30.96 -50.35 -41.44
CA GLN A 429 30.96 -49.87 -40.06
C GLN A 429 31.10 -48.33 -40.02
N PRO A 430 30.58 -47.65 -38.98
CA PRO A 430 31.01 -46.32 -38.56
C PRO A 430 32.19 -46.42 -37.57
N ASP A 431 33.13 -45.48 -37.62
CA ASP A 431 34.29 -45.43 -36.72
C ASP A 431 33.93 -44.99 -35.28
N THR A 432 34.52 -45.66 -34.29
CA THR A 432 34.41 -45.28 -32.87
C THR A 432 35.34 -44.11 -32.55
N ILE A 433 34.80 -42.89 -32.45
CA ILE A 433 35.53 -41.75 -31.91
C ILE A 433 35.18 -41.55 -30.42
N HIS A 434 36.14 -41.84 -29.55
CA HIS A 434 36.08 -41.47 -28.14
C HIS A 434 36.13 -39.94 -27.97
N PHE A 435 35.21 -39.39 -27.18
CA PHE A 435 35.40 -38.10 -26.50
C PHE A 435 35.17 -38.28 -25.00
N THR A 436 36.06 -37.68 -24.20
CA THR A 436 36.08 -37.83 -22.74
C THR A 436 35.12 -36.87 -22.05
N PRO A 437 34.41 -37.29 -20.98
CA PRO A 437 33.40 -36.46 -20.34
C PRO A 437 34.02 -35.51 -19.31
N HIS A 438 34.09 -34.22 -19.62
CA HIS A 438 34.31 -33.16 -18.62
C HIS A 438 33.36 -31.97 -18.79
N GLN A 439 32.90 -31.44 -17.66
CA GLN A 439 32.07 -30.24 -17.50
C GLN A 439 30.64 -30.27 -18.09
N LEU A 440 29.79 -31.14 -17.52
CA LEU A 440 28.33 -30.95 -17.51
C LEU A 440 27.72 -31.20 -16.12
N ARG A 441 28.08 -30.34 -15.15
CA ARG A 441 27.37 -30.21 -13.86
C ARG A 441 27.25 -28.74 -13.46
N PHE A 442 26.03 -28.21 -13.60
CA PHE A 442 25.30 -27.30 -12.69
C PHE A 442 24.16 -26.66 -13.49
N GLY A 443 23.14 -27.46 -13.82
CA GLY A 443 22.09 -27.09 -14.79
C GLY A 443 20.69 -27.66 -14.53
N ILE A 444 20.45 -28.34 -13.40
CA ILE A 444 19.09 -28.68 -12.92
C ILE A 444 19.08 -28.47 -11.40
N HIS A 445 18.55 -27.33 -10.92
CA HIS A 445 18.03 -27.19 -9.55
C HIS A 445 17.19 -25.90 -9.30
N SER A 446 16.31 -25.52 -10.24
CA SER A 446 15.19 -24.62 -9.93
C SER A 446 14.02 -24.79 -10.91
N LEU A 447 13.37 -25.97 -10.86
CA LEU A 447 12.14 -26.24 -11.62
C LEU A 447 11.25 -27.28 -10.91
N ARG A 448 11.21 -27.21 -9.58
CA ARG A 448 10.30 -27.96 -8.69
C ARG A 448 10.08 -27.18 -7.39
N CYS A 449 9.18 -26.20 -7.42
CA CYS A 449 8.28 -25.79 -6.34
C CYS A 449 7.35 -24.67 -6.83
N LEU A 450 6.11 -25.09 -7.14
CA LEU A 450 4.83 -24.36 -7.24
C LEU A 450 4.82 -22.88 -7.67
#